data_AF-A5KSH9-F1
#
_entry.id   AF-A5KSH9-F1
#
_cell.length_a   1.000
_cell.length_b   1.000
_cell.length_c   1.000
_cell.angle_alpha   90.00
_cell.angle_beta   90.00
_cell.angle_gamma   90.00
#
_symmetry.space_group_name_H-M   'P 1'
#
loop_
_entity.id
_entity.type
_entity.pdbx_description
1 polymer ?
#
loop_
_entity_poly.entity_id
_entity_poly.type
_entity_poly.pdbx_seq_one_letter_code
_entity_poly.pdbx_strand_id
1 'polypeptide(L)'
;MRHQYITPKELTQLYAKTVDIPFIEIDPRDISTDALKLLPERVARQYNAIVFKIENGIKFLAMEDPDDIQAVSFLEKQLGSDIRLHIATHENILRA
;
A
#
# COMPACT_ATOMS: atom_id res chain seq x y z
N MET A 1 -35.38 1.47 -10.43
CA MET A 1 -34.04 2.08 -10.52
C MET A 1 -33.05 1.13 -9.86
N ARG A 2 -31.99 0.72 -10.57
CA ARG A 2 -31.01 -0.23 -10.06
C ARG A 2 -29.88 0.62 -9.46
N HIS A 3 -29.84 0.76 -8.13
CA HIS A 3 -28.71 1.39 -7.47
C HIS A 3 -27.48 0.52 -7.75
N GLN A 4 -26.54 1.04 -8.53
CA GLN A 4 -25.28 0.38 -8.80
C GLN A 4 -24.37 0.72 -7.63
N TYR A 5 -24.41 -0.11 -6.59
CA TYR A 5 -23.51 0.01 -5.46
C TYR A 5 -22.11 -0.36 -5.93
N ILE A 6 -21.16 0.55 -5.76
CA ILE A 6 -19.74 0.25 -5.96
C ILE A 6 -19.22 -0.47 -4.72
N THR A 7 -18.41 -1.49 -4.94
CA THR A 7 -17.69 -2.18 -3.87
C THR A 7 -16.54 -1.31 -3.35
N PRO A 8 -16.04 -1.53 -2.12
CA PRO A 8 -14.85 -0.83 -1.62
C PRO A 8 -13.65 -0.96 -2.56
N LYS A 9 -13.45 -2.15 -3.15
CA LYS A 9 -12.39 -2.40 -4.14
C LYS A 9 -12.54 -1.52 -5.38
N GLU A 10 -13.74 -1.47 -5.97
CA GLU A 10 -14.00 -0.64 -7.15
C GLU A 10 -13.82 0.86 -6.84
N LEU A 11 -14.23 1.29 -5.66
CA LEU A 11 -14.00 2.66 -5.17
C LEU A 11 -12.50 2.97 -5.07
N THR A 12 -11.72 2.10 -4.43
CA THR A 12 -10.26 2.27 -4.29
C THR A 12 -9.56 2.26 -5.65
N GLN A 13 -9.97 1.40 -6.57
CA GLN A 13 -9.43 1.37 -7.94
C GLN A 13 -9.75 2.66 -8.72
N LEU A 14 -10.94 3.24 -8.53
CA LEU A 14 -11.30 4.51 -9.16
C LEU A 14 -10.49 5.68 -8.57
N TYR A 15 -10.33 5.68 -7.25
CA TYR A 15 -9.49 6.65 -6.55
C TYR A 15 -8.03 6.59 -7.03
N ALA A 16 -7.44 5.39 -7.08
CA ALA A 16 -6.10 5.15 -7.60
C ALA A 16 -5.85 5.76 -8.99
N LYS A 17 -6.83 5.60 -9.90
CA LYS A 17 -6.79 6.24 -11.22
C LYS A 17 -6.85 7.76 -11.18
N THR A 18 -7.53 8.32 -10.18
CA THR A 18 -7.69 9.78 -10.04
C THR A 18 -6.42 10.45 -9.55
N VAL A 19 -5.66 9.76 -8.69
CA VAL A 19 -4.40 10.26 -8.11
C VAL A 19 -3.13 9.77 -8.84
N ASP A 20 -3.29 9.02 -9.93
CA ASP A 20 -2.19 8.44 -10.74
C ASP A 20 -1.22 7.57 -9.93
N ILE A 21 -1.74 6.81 -8.97
CA ILE A 21 -0.99 5.84 -8.16
C ILE A 21 -1.56 4.46 -8.43
N PRO A 22 -0.76 3.45 -8.79
CA PRO A 22 -1.26 2.13 -9.15
C PRO A 22 -1.94 1.42 -7.97
N PHE A 23 -3.09 0.79 -8.25
CA PHE A 23 -3.73 -0.11 -7.29
C PHE A 23 -3.07 -1.50 -7.31
N ILE A 24 -2.89 -2.12 -6.15
CA ILE A 24 -2.41 -3.50 -6.00
C ILE A 24 -3.33 -4.31 -5.08
N GLU A 25 -3.48 -5.60 -5.40
CA GLU A 25 -4.06 -6.59 -4.51
C GLU A 25 -2.95 -7.53 -4.08
N ILE A 26 -2.63 -7.50 -2.79
CA ILE A 26 -1.50 -8.18 -2.18
C ILE A 26 -1.91 -9.62 -1.84
N ASP A 27 -1.13 -10.58 -2.30
CA ASP A 27 -1.17 -11.95 -1.80
C ASP A 27 -0.10 -12.12 -0.72
N PRO A 28 -0.45 -12.42 0.54
CA PRO A 28 0.52 -12.57 1.63
C PRO A 28 1.59 -13.64 1.33
N ARG A 29 1.27 -14.62 0.48
CA ARG A 29 2.19 -15.71 0.11
C ARG A 29 3.31 -15.27 -0.82
N ASP A 30 3.13 -14.14 -1.49
CA ASP A 30 4.10 -13.61 -2.45
C ASP A 30 5.10 -12.64 -1.78
N ILE A 31 4.87 -12.27 -0.52
CA ILE A 31 5.73 -11.33 0.21
C ILE A 31 6.92 -12.07 0.81
N SER A 32 8.13 -11.65 0.44
CA SER A 32 9.34 -12.20 1.04
C SER A 32 9.49 -11.76 2.49
N THR A 33 10.10 -12.62 3.31
CA THR A 33 10.38 -12.27 4.72
C THR A 33 11.29 -11.05 4.87
N ASP A 34 12.14 -10.79 3.88
CA ASP A 34 12.98 -9.58 3.85
C ASP A 34 12.15 -8.32 3.61
N ALA A 35 11.12 -8.37 2.77
CA ALA A 35 10.20 -7.26 2.56
C ALA A 35 9.40 -6.93 3.83
N LEU A 36 8.88 -7.95 4.52
CA LEU A 36 8.15 -7.79 5.79
C LEU A 36 8.99 -7.14 6.90
N LYS A 37 10.31 -7.39 6.92
CA LYS A 37 11.21 -6.85 7.94
C LYS A 37 11.56 -5.38 7.73
N LEU A 38 11.29 -4.80 6.55
CA LEU A 38 11.61 -3.41 6.26
C LEU A 38 10.76 -2.42 7.04
N LEU A 39 9.53 -2.79 7.40
CA LEU A 39 8.67 -2.00 8.28
C LEU A 39 8.37 -2.78 9.55
N PRO A 40 8.69 -2.25 10.74
CA PRO A 40 8.21 -2.84 11.99
C PRO A 40 6.69 -2.95 11.98
N GLU A 41 6.12 -4.06 12.47
CA GLU A 41 4.67 -4.32 12.46
C GLU A 41 3.85 -3.14 13.03
N ARG A 42 4.34 -2.54 14.12
CA ARG A 42 3.71 -1.36 14.73
C ARG A 42 3.58 -0.20 13.75
N VAL A 43 4.60 0.06 12.94
CA VAL A 43 4.62 1.13 11.94
C VAL A 43 3.68 0.76 10.78
N ALA A 44 3.77 -0.47 10.30
CA ALA A 44 2.91 -0.99 9.23
C ALA A 44 1.41 -0.85 9.58
N ARG A 45 1.02 -1.22 10.81
CA ARG A 45 -0.35 -1.06 11.31
C ARG A 45 -0.75 0.38 11.58
N GLN A 46 0.17 1.22 12.05
CA GLN A 46 -0.14 2.62 12.32
C GLN A 46 -0.48 3.40 11.06
N TYR A 47 0.22 3.11 9.95
CA TYR A 47 0.06 3.82 8.68
C TYR A 47 -0.70 3.02 7.62
N ASN A 48 -1.27 1.86 7.99
CA ASN A 48 -1.89 0.90 7.07
C ASN A 48 -1.06 0.75 5.80
N ALA A 49 0.19 0.33 5.97
CA ALA A 49 1.17 0.24 4.89
C ALA A 49 2.05 -1.00 5.00
N ILE A 50 2.45 -1.57 3.87
CA ILE A 50 3.27 -2.77 3.80
C ILE A 50 4.20 -2.74 2.58
N VAL A 51 5.46 -3.15 2.78
CA VAL A 51 6.37 -3.40 1.65
C VAL A 51 6.10 -4.80 1.14
N PHE A 52 5.58 -4.92 -0.08
CA PHE A 52 5.14 -6.20 -0.64
C PHE A 52 6.11 -6.78 -1.66
N LYS A 53 7.02 -5.97 -2.20
CA LYS A 53 8.03 -6.42 -3.18
C LYS A 53 9.32 -5.59 -3.04
N ILE A 54 10.45 -6.25 -3.26
CA ILE A 54 11.75 -5.61 -3.46
C ILE A 54 12.27 -6.06 -4.83
N GLU A 55 12.60 -5.12 -5.70
CA GLU A 55 13.13 -5.41 -7.03
C GLU A 55 14.19 -4.38 -7.42
N ASN A 56 15.41 -4.84 -7.73
CA ASN A 56 16.53 -3.97 -8.12
C ASN A 56 16.81 -2.84 -7.10
N GLY A 57 16.65 -3.12 -5.80
CA GLY A 57 16.81 -2.13 -4.72
C GLY A 57 15.60 -1.22 -4.48
N ILE A 58 14.60 -1.27 -5.35
CA ILE A 58 13.35 -0.52 -5.24
C ILE A 58 12.38 -1.26 -4.32
N LYS A 59 11.79 -0.54 -3.36
CA LYS A 59 10.81 -1.04 -2.40
C LYS A 59 9.42 -0.65 -2.86
N PHE A 60 8.57 -1.64 -3.09
CA PHE A 60 7.19 -1.41 -3.50
C PHE A 60 6.33 -1.38 -2.25
N LEU A 61 5.81 -0.19 -1.94
CA LEU A 61 5.06 0.11 -0.74
C LEU A 61 3.58 0.24 -1.11
N ALA A 62 2.73 -0.59 -0.53
CA ALA A 62 1.29 -0.44 -0.61
C ALA A 62 0.78 0.28 0.64
N MET A 63 -0.12 1.24 0.48
CA MET A 63 -0.79 1.92 1.60
C MET A 63 -2.26 2.23 1.30
N GLU A 64 -3.05 2.42 2.36
CA GLU A 64 -4.47 2.74 2.24
C GLU A 64 -4.69 4.20 1.77
N ASP A 65 -3.97 5.15 2.38
CA ASP A 65 -4.21 6.59 2.21
C ASP A 65 -2.93 7.33 1.74
N PRO A 66 -2.66 7.38 0.43
CA PRO A 66 -1.49 8.08 -0.10
C PRO A 66 -1.59 9.60 -0.03
N ASP A 67 -2.76 10.17 0.27
CA ASP A 67 -2.94 11.63 0.44
C ASP A 67 -2.45 12.11 1.81
N ASP A 68 -2.22 11.20 2.77
CA ASP A 68 -1.50 11.51 4.00
C ASP A 68 0.00 11.72 3.72
N ILE A 69 0.32 12.93 3.24
CA ILE A 69 1.68 13.36 2.92
C ILE A 69 2.63 13.22 4.13
N GLN A 70 2.12 13.32 5.37
CA GLN A 70 2.95 13.15 6.56
C GLN A 70 3.32 11.68 6.76
N ALA A 71 2.36 10.76 6.57
CA ALA A 71 2.61 9.32 6.59
C ALA A 71 3.58 8.91 5.48
N VAL A 72 3.34 9.37 4.25
CA VAL A 72 4.24 9.09 3.11
C VAL A 72 5.66 9.56 3.42
N SER A 73 5.83 10.81 3.86
CA SER A 73 7.16 11.34 4.19
C SER A 73 7.83 10.59 5.34
N PHE A 74 7.07 10.14 6.34
CA PHE A 74 7.61 9.32 7.43
C PHE A 74 8.09 7.97 6.93
N LEU A 75 7.28 7.27 6.12
CA LEU A 75 7.60 5.97 5.55
C LEU A 75 8.80 6.06 4.60
N GLU A 76 8.89 7.11 3.79
CA GLU A 76 10.06 7.41 2.95
C GLU A 76 11.34 7.57 3.77
N LYS A 77 11.29 8.27 4.91
CA LYS A 77 12.45 8.41 5.80
C LYS A 77 12.87 7.09 6.44
N GLN A 78 11.90 6.23 6.78
CA GLN A 78 12.18 4.91 7.36
C GLN A 78 12.78 3.95 6.32
N LEU A 79 12.30 4.01 5.07
CA LEU A 79 12.62 3.05 4.02
C LEU A 79 13.72 3.51 3.06
N GLY A 80 14.06 4.81 3.04
CA GLY A 80 15.03 5.42 2.12
C GLY A 80 14.43 5.84 0.77
N SER A 81 15.29 6.28 -0.15
CA SER A 81 14.93 7.05 -1.34
C SER A 81 14.37 6.27 -2.55
N ASP A 82 14.27 4.95 -2.49
CA ASP A 82 13.87 4.10 -3.63
C ASP A 82 12.53 3.40 -3.39
N ILE A 83 11.44 4.17 -3.33
CA ILE A 83 10.09 3.67 -3.08
C ILE A 83 9.20 3.82 -4.31
N ARG A 84 8.34 2.84 -4.52
CA ARG A 84 7.24 2.88 -5.49
C ARG A 84 5.92 2.69 -4.76
N LEU A 85 5.14 3.76 -4.70
CA LEU A 85 3.88 3.77 -3.98
C LEU A 85 2.77 3.08 -4.77
N HIS A 86 1.96 2.30 -4.07
CA HIS A 86 0.76 1.65 -4.56
C HIS A 86 -0.37 1.86 -3.56
N ILE A 87 -1.61 1.86 -4.05
CA ILE A 87 -2.80 1.89 -3.21
C ILE A 87 -3.32 0.47 -3.06
N ALA A 88 -3.66 0.09 -1.83
CA ALA A 88 -4.37 -1.15 -1.54
C ALA A 88 -5.55 -0.86 -0.60
N THR A 89 -6.53 -1.76 -0.54
CA THR A 89 -7.61 -1.61 0.44
C THR A 89 -7.09 -1.89 1.84
N HIS A 90 -7.67 -1.24 2.85
CA HIS A 90 -7.40 -1.50 4.27
C HIS A 90 -7.45 -2.99 4.61
N GLU A 91 -8.51 -3.67 4.15
CA GLU A 91 -8.70 -5.10 4.38
C GLU A 91 -7.57 -5.93 3.76
N ASN A 92 -7.12 -5.56 2.56
CA ASN A 92 -6.04 -6.28 1.89
C ASN A 92 -4.70 -6.11 2.63
N ILE A 93 -4.41 -4.90 3.13
CA ILE A 93 -3.20 -4.64 3.94
C ILE A 93 -3.25 -5.39 5.27
N LEU A 94 -4.39 -5.40 5.97
CA LEU A 94 -4.52 -6.09 7.26
C LEU A 94 -4.39 -7.61 7.17
N ARG A 95 -4.71 -8.19 6.00
CA ARG A 95 -4.65 -9.64 5.76
C ARG A 95 -3.28 -10.10 5.27
N ALA A 96 -2.43 -9.16 4.89
CA ALA A 96 -1.03 -9.38 4.50
C ALA A 96 -0.14 -9.50 5.74
#